data_AF-A0A072NUK9-F1
#
_entry.id   AF-A0A072NUK9-F1
#
_cell.length_a   1.000
_cell.length_b   1.000
_cell.length_c   1.000
_cell.angle_alpha   90.00
_cell.angle_beta   90.00
_cell.angle_gamma   90.00
#
_symmetry.space_group_name_H-M   'P 1'
#
loop_
_entity.id
_entity.type
_entity.pdbx_description
1 polymer ?
#
loop_
_entity_poly.entity_id
_entity_poly.type
_entity_poly.pdbx_seq_one_letter_code
_entity_poly.pdbx_strand_id
1 'polypeptide(L)'
;MGYNTASTDWPSLPPSQSVQALIDRFFNLLDSTSSNVGDMLAEEVFAVDAKAQFGLHAFEGQYHSQEVYSHDESGSDLLFLAYVEMDLKNGMRVEGEFTGRCVIADVQASTPKLKLYSIWADSAPLVLALKAN
;
A
#
# COMPACT_ATOMS: atom_id res chain seq x y z
N MET A 1 0.38 4.16 14.88
CA MET A 1 0.70 4.79 13.59
C MET A 1 2.20 4.71 13.46
N GLY A 2 2.66 3.87 12.54
CA GLY A 2 4.02 3.80 12.04
C GLY A 2 4.30 4.95 11.08
N TYR A 3 5.54 5.01 10.60
CA TYR A 3 6.04 6.16 9.85
C TYR A 3 5.34 6.34 8.49
N ASN A 4 4.91 5.24 7.85
CA ASN A 4 4.23 5.24 6.55
C ASN A 4 2.90 5.99 6.52
N THR A 5 2.27 6.15 7.69
CA THR A 5 0.98 6.87 7.82
C THR A 5 1.02 8.03 8.81
N ALA A 6 2.19 8.35 9.37
CA ALA A 6 2.34 9.35 10.43
C ALA A 6 2.06 10.78 9.95
N SER A 7 2.36 11.09 8.68
CA SER A 7 2.12 12.38 8.05
C SER A 7 0.98 12.36 7.04
N THR A 8 0.13 11.33 7.08
CA THR A 8 -0.97 11.18 6.12
C THR A 8 -2.10 12.14 6.44
N ASP A 9 -2.53 12.89 5.42
CA ASP A 9 -3.76 13.66 5.46
C ASP A 9 -4.97 12.74 5.28
N TRP A 10 -5.67 12.48 6.38
CA TRP A 10 -6.87 11.63 6.42
C TRP A 10 -8.13 12.43 6.03
N PRO A 11 -9.18 11.75 5.53
CA PRO A 11 -10.43 12.42 5.20
C PRO A 11 -11.09 13.01 6.45
N SER A 12 -11.96 14.01 6.25
CA SER A 12 -12.64 14.74 7.34
C SER A 12 -13.47 13.84 8.27
N LEU A 13 -14.00 12.73 7.71
CA LEU A 13 -14.53 11.60 8.44
C LEU A 13 -13.50 10.46 8.32
N PRO A 14 -12.53 10.38 9.24
CA PRO A 14 -11.45 9.41 9.10
C PRO A 14 -11.99 7.98 9.30
N PRO A 15 -11.39 6.99 8.63
CA PRO A 15 -11.71 5.59 8.87
C PRO A 15 -11.40 5.18 10.31
N SER A 16 -11.98 4.07 10.76
CA SER A 16 -11.77 3.55 12.12
C SER A 16 -10.28 3.32 12.43
N GLN A 17 -9.93 3.34 13.71
CA GLN A 17 -8.53 3.14 14.14
C GLN A 17 -8.00 1.75 13.72
N SER A 18 -8.86 0.72 13.67
CA SER A 18 -8.47 -0.61 13.19
C SER A 18 -8.16 -0.61 11.70
N VAL A 19 -8.89 0.15 10.89
CA VAL A 19 -8.60 0.33 9.46
C VAL A 19 -7.30 1.10 9.26
N GLN A 20 -7.08 2.19 10.00
CA GLN A 20 -5.82 2.94 9.92
C GLN A 20 -4.63 2.05 10.32
N ALA A 21 -4.78 1.24 11.37
CA ALA A 21 -3.76 0.28 11.80
C ALA A 21 -3.51 -0.82 10.77
N LEU A 22 -4.53 -1.29 10.04
CA LEU A 22 -4.39 -2.24 8.94
C LEU A 22 -3.53 -1.65 7.81
N ILE A 23 -3.83 -0.42 7.38
CA ILE A 23 -3.12 0.27 6.30
C ILE A 23 -1.65 0.49 6.70
N ASP A 24 -1.44 0.98 7.91
CA ASP A 24 -0.12 1.17 8.48
C ASP A 24 0.68 -0.14 8.53
N ARG A 25 0.07 -1.23 9.05
CA ARG A 25 0.67 -2.57 9.07
C ARG A 25 1.04 -3.04 7.67
N PHE A 26 0.15 -2.86 6.70
CA PHE A 26 0.37 -3.27 5.33
C PHE A 26 1.60 -2.57 4.71
N PHE A 27 1.69 -1.24 4.77
CA PHE A 27 2.85 -0.54 4.20
C PHE A 27 4.15 -0.86 4.95
N ASN A 28 4.12 -0.98 6.28
CA ASN A 28 5.30 -1.40 7.05
C ASN A 28 5.78 -2.82 6.68
N LEU A 29 4.86 -3.72 6.30
CA LEU A 29 5.21 -5.05 5.82
C LEU A 29 5.82 -5.01 4.42
N LEU A 30 5.34 -4.14 3.53
CA LEU A 30 5.93 -3.96 2.20
C LEU A 30 7.36 -3.41 2.26
N ASP A 31 7.67 -2.59 3.25
CA ASP A 31 9.01 -2.05 3.47
C ASP A 31 9.95 -3.05 4.19
N SER A 32 9.41 -4.15 4.72
CA SER A 32 10.19 -5.10 5.51
C SER A 32 10.99 -6.06 4.64
N THR A 33 12.25 -6.28 4.99
CA THR A 33 13.14 -7.28 4.35
C THR A 33 13.04 -8.68 4.97
N SER A 34 12.10 -8.90 5.89
CA SER A 34 11.96 -10.18 6.60
C SER A 34 11.46 -11.28 5.67
N SER A 35 11.99 -12.50 5.81
CA SER A 35 11.63 -13.61 4.93
C SER A 35 10.19 -14.11 5.10
N ASN A 36 9.52 -13.78 6.21
CA ASN A 36 8.16 -14.20 6.54
C ASN A 36 7.09 -13.14 6.18
N VAL A 37 7.45 -12.09 5.44
CA VAL A 37 6.51 -11.02 5.04
C VAL A 37 5.35 -11.58 4.22
N GLY A 38 5.62 -12.54 3.32
CA GLY A 38 4.57 -13.17 2.52
C GLY A 38 3.50 -13.86 3.39
N ASP A 39 3.92 -14.60 4.41
CA ASP A 39 3.02 -15.29 5.33
C ASP A 39 2.22 -14.29 6.16
N MET A 40 2.88 -13.24 6.69
CA MET A 40 2.20 -12.18 7.44
C MET A 40 1.18 -11.43 6.58
N LEU A 41 1.49 -11.14 5.32
CA LEU A 41 0.54 -10.51 4.41
C LEU A 41 -0.68 -11.41 4.17
N ALA A 42 -0.48 -12.71 3.96
CA ALA A 42 -1.55 -13.66 3.70
C ALA A 42 -2.44 -13.91 4.94
N GLU A 43 -1.84 -14.03 6.12
CA GLU A 43 -2.56 -14.36 7.36
C GLU A 43 -3.15 -13.12 8.04
N GLU A 44 -2.41 -12.02 8.08
CA GLU A 44 -2.74 -10.85 8.89
C GLU A 44 -3.39 -9.72 8.08
N VAL A 45 -3.08 -9.57 6.80
CA VAL A 45 -3.51 -8.39 6.03
C VAL A 45 -4.62 -8.71 5.02
N PHE A 46 -4.44 -9.72 4.18
CA PHE A 46 -5.37 -10.04 3.11
C PHE A 46 -6.48 -10.98 3.57
N ALA A 47 -7.68 -10.78 3.04
CA ALA A 47 -8.75 -11.77 3.13
C ALA A 47 -8.40 -12.99 2.26
N VAL A 48 -8.99 -14.15 2.57
CA VAL A 48 -8.73 -15.40 1.83
C VAL A 48 -9.08 -15.30 0.33
N ASP A 49 -10.05 -14.45 -0.02
CA ASP A 49 -10.50 -14.18 -1.38
C ASP A 49 -9.95 -12.87 -1.96
N ALA A 50 -8.96 -12.27 -1.30
CA ALA A 50 -8.44 -10.98 -1.69
C ALA A 50 -7.75 -11.01 -3.05
N LYS A 51 -7.84 -9.89 -3.76
CA LYS A 51 -7.14 -9.68 -5.02
C LYS A 51 -6.15 -8.55 -4.87
N ALA A 52 -4.89 -8.84 -5.16
CA ALA A 52 -3.86 -7.82 -5.28
C ALA A 52 -3.50 -7.65 -6.76
N GLN A 53 -3.63 -6.42 -7.26
CA GLN A 53 -3.36 -6.03 -8.63
C GLN A 53 -2.20 -5.05 -8.61
N PHE A 54 -1.00 -5.62 -8.71
CA PHE A 54 0.19 -4.87 -9.01
C PHE A 54 0.28 -4.71 -10.53
N GLY A 55 0.84 -3.59 -11.02
CA GLY A 55 1.36 -3.55 -12.39
C GLY A 55 2.31 -4.75 -12.63
N LEU A 56 2.70 -5.02 -13.87
CA LEU A 56 3.31 -6.29 -14.35
C LEU A 56 4.49 -6.91 -13.57
N HIS A 57 4.98 -6.33 -12.47
CA HIS A 57 6.13 -6.76 -11.69
C HIS A 57 5.96 -6.41 -10.19
N ALA A 58 6.58 -7.20 -9.31
CA ALA A 58 6.67 -6.94 -7.86
C ALA A 58 8.00 -6.21 -7.53
N PHE A 59 7.98 -5.31 -6.55
CA PHE A 59 9.11 -4.44 -6.23
C PHE A 59 9.30 -4.29 -4.72
N GLU A 60 10.53 -4.01 -4.32
CA GLU A 60 10.91 -3.57 -2.97
C GLU A 60 11.13 -2.05 -3.03
N GLY A 61 10.56 -1.31 -2.08
CA GLY A 61 10.66 0.15 -2.01
C GLY A 61 10.13 0.68 -0.69
N GLN A 62 10.39 1.94 -0.39
CA GLN A 62 9.82 2.66 0.75
C GLN A 62 8.57 3.42 0.33
N TYR A 63 7.45 3.19 1.02
CA TYR A 63 6.16 3.77 0.67
C TYR A 63 5.71 4.85 1.65
N HIS A 64 5.40 6.04 1.14
CA HIS A 64 4.87 7.14 1.96
C HIS A 64 3.49 7.56 1.45
N SER A 65 2.46 7.40 2.30
CA SER A 65 1.10 7.86 1.98
C SER A 65 0.99 9.36 2.23
N GLN A 66 0.68 10.13 1.19
CA GLN A 66 0.55 11.59 1.26
C GLN A 66 -0.87 11.98 1.67
N GLU A 67 -1.86 11.52 0.91
CA GLU A 67 -3.26 11.92 1.10
C GLU A 67 -4.21 10.73 0.89
N VAL A 68 -5.22 10.61 1.75
CA VAL A 68 -6.22 9.53 1.69
C VAL A 68 -7.61 10.11 1.51
N TYR A 69 -8.32 9.61 0.51
CA TYR A 69 -9.73 9.86 0.27
C TYR A 69 -10.55 8.62 0.62
N SER A 70 -11.75 8.82 1.15
CA SER A 70 -12.72 7.76 1.35
C SER A 70 -13.87 7.91 0.36
N HIS A 71 -14.26 6.81 -0.28
CA HIS A 71 -15.45 6.78 -1.13
C HIS A 71 -16.75 6.80 -0.32
N ASP A 72 -16.71 6.24 0.89
CA ASP A 72 -17.86 6.11 1.79
C ASP A 72 -17.54 6.56 3.22
N GLU A 73 -18.57 6.79 4.03
CA GLU A 73 -18.41 7.21 5.43
C GLU A 73 -17.83 6.12 6.34
N SER A 74 -17.87 4.86 5.91
CA SER A 74 -17.40 3.71 6.70
C SER A 74 -15.89 3.47 6.54
N GLY A 75 -15.25 4.10 5.56
CA GLY A 75 -13.86 3.87 5.22
C GLY A 75 -13.61 2.51 4.58
N SER A 76 -14.62 1.91 3.94
CA SER A 76 -14.49 0.57 3.34
C SER A 76 -13.79 0.58 1.99
N ASP A 77 -13.75 1.73 1.33
CA ASP A 77 -13.10 1.92 0.04
C ASP A 77 -12.30 3.22 0.08
N LEU A 78 -10.98 3.06 0.08
CA LEU A 78 -10.02 4.13 0.27
C LEU A 78 -9.16 4.29 -0.98
N LEU A 79 -8.95 5.53 -1.39
CA LEU A 79 -8.00 5.91 -2.43
C LEU A 79 -6.87 6.69 -1.76
N PHE A 80 -5.62 6.35 -2.04
CA PHE A 80 -4.48 7.08 -1.52
C PHE A 80 -3.58 7.57 -2.65
N LEU A 81 -3.11 8.79 -2.50
CA LEU A 81 -2.01 9.36 -3.26
C LEU A 81 -0.75 9.15 -2.43
N ALA A 82 0.22 8.46 -2.99
CA ALA A 82 1.41 8.05 -2.27
C ALA A 82 2.66 8.24 -3.13
N TYR A 83 3.80 8.27 -2.47
CA TYR A 83 5.12 8.34 -3.10
C TYR A 83 5.88 7.05 -2.81
N VAL A 84 6.61 6.54 -3.79
CA VAL A 84 7.47 5.37 -3.62
C VAL A 84 8.89 5.71 -4.02
N GLU A 85 9.85 5.24 -3.22
CA GLU A 85 11.27 5.24 -3.53
C GLU A 85 11.75 3.79 -3.67
N MET A 86 12.31 3.43 -4.83
CA MET A 86 12.76 2.08 -5.16
C MET A 86 14.25 2.08 -5.48
N ASP A 87 15.02 1.33 -4.69
CA ASP A 87 16.40 0.99 -5.02
C ASP A 87 16.43 -0.38 -5.72
N LEU A 88 16.88 -0.39 -6.98
CA LEU A 88 16.90 -1.59 -7.80
C LEU A 88 18.24 -2.33 -7.67
N LYS A 89 18.21 -3.65 -7.85
CA LYS A 89 19.41 -4.51 -7.74
C LYS A 89 20.53 -4.16 -8.74
N ASN A 90 20.20 -3.48 -9.84
CA ASN A 90 21.19 -2.97 -10.80
C ASN A 90 21.83 -1.64 -10.37
N GLY A 91 21.55 -1.15 -9.16
CA GLY A 91 22.08 0.10 -8.62
C GLY A 91 21.33 1.35 -9.08
N MET A 92 20.28 1.21 -9.89
CA MET A 92 19.43 2.32 -10.28
C MET A 92 18.42 2.64 -9.19
N ARG A 93 18.10 3.93 -9.04
CA ARG A 93 17.03 4.41 -8.15
C ARG A 93 15.89 4.97 -8.99
N VAL A 94 14.66 4.61 -8.63
CA VAL A 94 13.44 5.10 -9.25
C VAL A 94 12.53 5.60 -8.15
N GLU A 95 12.02 6.81 -8.30
CA GLU A 95 11.11 7.43 -7.34
C GLU A 95 9.96 8.10 -8.07
N GLY A 96 8.77 8.13 -7.46
CA GLY A 96 7.61 8.72 -8.11
C GLY A 96 6.31 8.57 -7.33
N GLU A 97 5.33 9.34 -7.78
CA GLU A 97 3.96 9.27 -7.26
C GLU A 97 3.19 8.10 -7.85
N PHE A 98 2.33 7.52 -7.03
CA PHE A 98 1.36 6.53 -7.46
C PHE A 98 0.02 6.76 -6.76
N THR A 99 -1.04 6.33 -7.42
CA THR A 99 -2.36 6.21 -6.81
C THR A 99 -2.60 4.76 -6.47
N GLY A 100 -3.13 4.48 -5.29
CA GLY A 100 -3.63 3.15 -4.99
C GLY A 100 -5.02 3.17 -4.38
N ARG A 101 -5.70 2.04 -4.48
CA ARG A 101 -7.04 1.81 -3.95
C ARG A 101 -7.06 0.57 -3.09
N CYS A 102 -7.59 0.70 -1.88
CA CYS A 102 -7.86 -0.39 -0.96
C CYS A 102 -9.36 -0.57 -0.78
N VAL A 103 -9.87 -1.80 -0.94
CA VAL A 103 -11.21 -2.16 -0.45
C VAL A 103 -11.03 -3.07 0.75
N ILE A 104 -11.72 -2.76 1.84
CA ILE A 104 -11.58 -3.41 3.14
C ILE A 104 -12.83 -4.22 3.44
N ALA A 105 -12.63 -5.49 3.80
CA ALA A 105 -13.66 -6.36 4.34
C ALA A 105 -13.83 -6.13 5.84
N ASP A 106 -15.08 -6.18 6.30
CA ASP A 106 -15.45 -6.18 7.71
C ASP A 106 -14.86 -5.00 8.50
N VAL A 107 -15.05 -3.77 8.03
CA VAL A 107 -14.50 -2.52 8.62
C VAL A 107 -14.81 -2.29 10.11
N GLN A 108 -15.83 -2.95 10.65
CA GLN A 108 -16.22 -2.89 12.07
C GLN A 108 -15.52 -3.95 12.93
N ALA A 109 -14.81 -4.90 12.31
CA ALA A 109 -14.05 -5.91 13.04
C ALA A 109 -12.84 -5.29 13.75
N SER A 110 -12.38 -5.95 14.81
CA SER A 110 -11.12 -5.61 15.46
C SER A 110 -9.89 -5.92 14.59
N THR A 111 -10.06 -6.79 13.60
CA THR A 111 -9.02 -7.24 12.66
C THR A 111 -9.54 -7.23 11.22
N PRO A 112 -9.83 -6.03 10.65
CA PRO A 112 -10.30 -5.92 9.28
C PRO A 112 -9.23 -6.43 8.29
N LYS A 113 -9.65 -6.76 7.07
CA LYS A 113 -8.76 -7.34 6.04
C LYS A 113 -8.89 -6.61 4.71
N LEU A 114 -7.81 -6.55 3.94
CA LEU A 114 -7.84 -6.08 2.55
C LEU A 114 -8.53 -7.12 1.67
N LYS A 115 -9.57 -6.68 0.95
CA LYS A 115 -10.27 -7.44 -0.09
C LYS A 115 -9.77 -7.11 -1.49
N LEU A 116 -9.38 -5.86 -1.70
CA LEU A 116 -8.76 -5.40 -2.94
C LEU A 116 -7.58 -4.49 -2.63
N TYR A 117 -6.49 -4.67 -3.37
CA TYR A 117 -5.42 -3.70 -3.49
C TYR A 117 -5.11 -3.49 -4.98
N SER A 118 -5.24 -2.26 -5.46
CA SER A 118 -4.92 -1.88 -6.84
C SER A 118 -4.02 -0.66 -6.85
N ILE A 119 -3.04 -0.62 -7.76
CA ILE A 119 -2.13 0.52 -7.93
C ILE A 119 -2.07 1.00 -9.37
N TRP A 120 -1.86 2.30 -9.54
CA TRP A 120 -1.60 2.97 -10.81
C TRP A 120 -0.43 3.92 -10.64
N ALA A 121 0.60 3.73 -11.47
CA ALA A 121 1.81 4.53 -11.49
C ALA A 121 2.31 4.70 -12.93
N ASP A 122 3.05 5.77 -13.21
CA ASP A 122 3.81 5.85 -14.44
C ASP A 122 4.97 4.84 -14.40
N SER A 123 4.89 3.83 -15.25
CA SER A 123 5.91 2.78 -15.34
C SER A 123 7.10 3.14 -16.24
N ALA A 124 7.03 4.25 -17.00
CA ALA A 124 8.08 4.60 -17.94
C ALA A 124 9.47 4.81 -17.28
N PRO A 125 9.60 5.53 -16.16
CA PRO A 125 10.88 5.68 -15.46
C PRO A 125 11.45 4.33 -15.00
N LEU A 126 10.59 3.44 -14.51
CA LEU A 126 10.96 2.11 -14.06
C LEU A 126 11.42 1.21 -15.21
N VAL A 127 10.70 1.21 -16.33
CA VAL A 127 11.08 0.47 -17.53
C VAL A 127 12.42 0.95 -18.09
N LEU A 128 12.71 2.25 -18.02
CA LEU A 128 14.00 2.80 -18.42
C LEU A 128 15.13 2.34 -17.48
N ALA A 129 14.90 2.42 -16.16
CA ALA A 129 15.88 1.99 -15.17
C ALA A 129 16.22 0.49 -15.26
N LEU A 130 15.24 -0.37 -15.55
CA LEU A 130 15.45 -1.81 -15.73
C LEU A 130 16.21 -2.16 -17.02
N LYS A 131 16.24 -1.27 -18.02
CA LYS A 131 17.01 -1.45 -19.26
C LYS A 131 18.44 -0.93 -19.16
N ALA A 132 18.76 -0.13 -18.15
CA ALA A 132 20.12 0.30 -17.87
C ALA A 132 20.89 -0.91 -17.30
N ASN A 133 21.61 -1.59 -18.19
CA ASN A 133 22.62 -2.61 -17.89
C ASN A 133 23.99 -2.05 -18.27
#